data_AF-A0A961BBH9-F1
#
_entry.id   AF-A0A961BBH9-F1
#
_cell.length_a   1.000
_cell.length_b   1.000
_cell.length_c   1.000
_cell.angle_alpha   90.00
_cell.angle_beta   90.00
_cell.angle_gamma   90.00
#
_symmetry.space_group_name_H-M   'P 1'
#
loop_
_entity.id
_entity.type
_entity.pdbx_description
1 polymer ?
#
loop_
_entity_poly.entity_id
_entity_poly.type
_entity_poly.pdbx_seq_one_letter_code
_entity_poly.pdbx_strand_id
1 'polypeptide(L)'
;MMLPFTALGSVGLSYALEQDVFPVRFVMWGLFMLSLLSWAVIVSKSITLLRSRSSDAAFVSKVRVSKRPLDLYEADEEGPESPASTLYRKGAREATYHLLKGGPAPADGKVKGSACLSQGQMRLIQEAFLRGEDEAALKLRSGFSILNAAYIGAPFLGLLGALWVLMSAFSSVGEGADLIQLSPAVSGALGILVTAVLVATPAVFAQIILHAVGRERLKVLGDFRVGLSRWFEYGLAAKTVAHDAEYQGFPTTAPGESAADVTGVARRKRRQLGPIFDRMEDSHHSYSEPEINPIARQTALQSVQA
;
A
#
# COMPACT_ATOMS: atom_id res chain seq x y z
N MET A 1 -31.85 -9.39 34.20
CA MET A 1 -31.78 -7.95 34.53
C MET A 1 -31.00 -7.25 33.44
N MET A 2 -31.67 -6.71 32.44
CA MET A 2 -31.06 -5.91 31.37
C MET A 2 -31.58 -4.49 31.54
N LEU A 3 -30.68 -3.55 31.83
CA LEU A 3 -31.04 -2.13 31.91
C LEU A 3 -31.49 -1.65 30.52
N PRO A 4 -32.54 -0.82 30.43
CA PRO A 4 -33.01 -0.30 29.16
C PRO A 4 -32.04 0.76 28.66
N PHE A 5 -31.10 0.36 27.80
CA PHE A 5 -30.21 1.26 27.05
C PHE A 5 -31.00 2.28 26.19
N THR A 6 -32.28 2.01 25.95
CA THR A 6 -33.22 2.87 25.22
C THR A 6 -33.65 4.13 25.98
N ALA A 7 -33.55 4.17 27.31
CA ALA A 7 -34.05 5.29 28.10
C ALA A 7 -33.08 6.49 28.18
N LEU A 8 -31.75 6.24 28.23
CA LEU A 8 -30.76 7.32 28.36
C LEU A 8 -30.52 8.10 27.05
N GLY A 9 -30.66 7.44 25.89
CA GLY A 9 -30.50 8.11 24.60
C GLY A 9 -31.70 8.98 24.24
N SER A 10 -32.92 8.53 24.53
CA SER A 10 -34.13 9.16 24.00
C SER A 10 -34.40 10.56 24.57
N VAL A 11 -34.19 10.78 25.87
CA VAL A 11 -34.57 12.05 26.54
C VAL A 11 -33.51 13.15 26.37
N GLY A 12 -32.22 12.79 26.33
CA GLY A 12 -31.12 13.75 26.15
C GLY A 12 -30.91 14.17 24.69
N LEU A 13 -31.05 13.24 23.74
CA LEU A 13 -30.97 13.56 22.30
C LEU A 13 -32.22 14.29 21.80
N SER A 14 -33.42 13.99 22.32
CA SER A 14 -34.63 14.71 21.92
C SER A 14 -34.58 16.17 22.37
N TYR A 15 -34.13 16.43 23.60
CA TYR A 15 -33.97 17.80 24.12
C TYR A 15 -32.93 18.62 23.32
N ALA A 16 -31.86 17.97 22.86
CA ALA A 16 -30.86 18.59 21.99
C ALA A 16 -31.34 18.82 20.54
N LEU A 17 -32.38 18.11 20.10
CA LEU A 17 -32.97 18.22 18.76
C LEU A 17 -34.19 19.16 18.70
N GLU A 18 -34.87 19.40 19.83
CA GLU A 18 -36.05 20.27 19.92
C GLU A 18 -35.73 21.75 20.18
N GLN A 19 -34.55 22.10 20.68
CA GLN A 19 -34.06 23.48 20.55
C GLN A 19 -33.55 23.69 19.11
N ASP A 20 -33.91 24.81 18.48
CA ASP A 20 -33.36 25.30 17.20
C ASP A 20 -31.87 25.67 17.30
N VAL A 21 -31.02 24.77 17.81
CA VAL A 21 -29.57 24.90 17.77
C VAL A 21 -29.06 24.36 16.45
N PHE A 22 -29.25 25.19 15.41
CA PHE A 22 -28.61 25.06 14.09
C PHE A 22 -27.17 24.51 14.16
N PRO A 23 -26.31 24.90 15.13
CA PRO A 23 -24.93 24.41 15.21
C PRO A 23 -24.79 22.94 15.61
N VAL A 24 -25.65 22.40 16.48
CA VAL A 24 -25.59 20.99 16.90
C VAL A 24 -25.96 20.09 15.72
N ARG A 25 -26.98 20.47 14.96
CA ARG A 25 -27.39 19.76 13.75
C ARG A 25 -26.31 19.77 12.68
N PHE A 26 -25.59 20.90 12.54
CA PHE A 26 -24.43 21.01 11.65
C PHE A 26 -23.29 20.08 12.07
N VAL A 27 -22.96 20.03 13.36
CA VAL A 27 -21.92 19.13 13.91
C VAL A 27 -22.28 17.66 13.67
N MET A 28 -23.54 17.27 13.95
CA MET A 28 -24.01 15.90 13.72
C MET A 28 -23.95 15.50 12.25
N TRP A 29 -24.32 16.41 11.35
CA TRP A 29 -24.24 16.17 9.91
C TRP A 29 -22.78 16.06 9.43
N GLY A 30 -21.88 16.90 9.97
CA GLY A 30 -20.44 16.80 9.71
C GLY A 30 -19.83 15.47 10.17
N LEU A 31 -20.19 15.01 11.38
CA LEU A 31 -19.80 13.70 11.91
C LEU A 31 -20.29 12.55 11.00
N PHE A 32 -21.54 12.62 10.55
CA PHE A 32 -22.11 11.64 9.64
C PHE A 32 -21.35 11.59 8.30
N MET A 33 -21.04 12.74 7.70
CA MET A 33 -20.27 12.81 6.46
C MET A 33 -18.84 12.26 6.62
N LEU A 34 -18.17 12.58 7.73
CA LEU A 34 -16.84 12.00 8.03
C LEU A 34 -16.89 10.48 8.17
N SER A 35 -17.94 9.94 8.81
CA SER A 35 -18.14 8.50 8.92
C SER A 35 -18.29 7.85 7.54
N LEU A 36 -19.14 8.43 6.68
CA LEU A 36 -19.38 7.92 5.33
C LEU A 36 -18.09 7.93 4.48
N LEU A 37 -17.34 9.05 4.51
CA LEU A 37 -16.07 9.19 3.80
C LEU A 37 -15.03 8.20 4.31
N SER A 38 -14.95 7.97 5.62
CA SER A 38 -14.06 6.98 6.22
C SER A 38 -14.37 5.58 5.69
N TRP A 39 -15.62 5.15 5.76
CA TRP A 39 -16.05 3.84 5.25
C TRP A 39 -15.81 3.68 3.75
N ALA A 40 -16.10 4.71 2.93
CA ALA A 40 -15.85 4.68 1.50
C ALA A 40 -14.36 4.42 1.18
N VAL A 41 -13.45 5.11 1.87
CA VAL A 41 -12.00 4.91 1.67
C VAL A 41 -11.55 3.53 2.19
N ILE A 42 -12.07 3.07 3.33
CA ILE A 42 -11.77 1.74 3.89
C ILE A 42 -12.14 0.64 2.90
N VAL A 43 -13.35 0.68 2.35
CA VAL A 43 -13.85 -0.34 1.40
C VAL A 43 -13.05 -0.29 0.10
N SER A 44 -12.86 0.92 -0.47
CA SER A 44 -12.09 1.10 -1.71
C SER A 44 -10.66 0.57 -1.61
N LYS A 45 -9.97 0.88 -0.50
CA LYS A 45 -8.60 0.40 -0.26
C LYS A 45 -8.56 -1.09 0.02
N SER A 46 -9.51 -1.62 0.78
CA SER A 46 -9.61 -3.06 1.05
C SER A 46 -9.73 -3.87 -0.25
N ILE A 47 -10.62 -3.46 -1.15
CA ILE A 47 -10.82 -4.13 -2.45
C ILE A 47 -9.56 -4.03 -3.32
N THR A 48 -8.95 -2.85 -3.39
CA THR A 48 -7.73 -2.62 -4.20
C THR A 48 -6.57 -3.48 -3.71
N LEU A 49 -6.37 -3.56 -2.40
CA LEU A 49 -5.30 -4.36 -1.79
C LEU A 49 -5.53 -5.87 -2.01
N LEU A 50 -6.77 -6.34 -1.92
CA LEU A 50 -7.10 -7.73 -2.19
C LEU A 50 -6.85 -8.09 -3.66
N ARG A 51 -7.25 -7.22 -4.60
CA ARG A 51 -7.09 -7.47 -6.04
C ARG A 51 -5.63 -7.41 -6.49
N SER A 52 -4.85 -6.45 -5.97
CA SER A 52 -3.42 -6.31 -6.30
C SER A 52 -2.62 -7.55 -5.95
N ARG A 53 -2.94 -8.24 -4.84
CA ARG A 53 -2.20 -9.42 -4.37
C ARG A 53 -2.10 -10.53 -5.42
N SER A 54 -3.22 -10.86 -6.05
CA SER A 54 -3.27 -11.92 -7.05
C SER A 54 -2.52 -11.50 -8.33
N SER A 55 -2.72 -10.25 -8.76
CA SER A 55 -2.03 -9.69 -9.93
C SER A 55 -0.51 -9.61 -9.75
N ASP A 56 -0.03 -9.19 -8.57
CA ASP A 56 1.40 -9.08 -8.26
C ASP A 56 2.08 -10.46 -8.30
N ALA A 57 1.48 -11.48 -7.69
CA ALA A 57 2.02 -12.84 -7.69
C ALA A 57 2.07 -13.44 -9.12
N ALA A 58 1.01 -13.24 -9.90
CA ALA A 58 0.97 -13.67 -11.30
C ALA A 58 2.03 -12.96 -12.16
N PHE A 59 2.33 -11.69 -11.89
CA PHE A 59 3.35 -10.96 -12.62
C PHE A 59 4.77 -11.37 -12.23
N VAL A 60 5.06 -11.51 -10.93
CA VAL A 60 6.39 -11.90 -10.44
C VAL A 60 6.81 -13.29 -10.96
N SER A 61 5.87 -14.23 -11.02
CA SER A 61 6.12 -15.56 -11.60
C SER A 61 6.47 -15.48 -13.09
N LYS A 62 5.79 -14.64 -13.88
CA LYS A 62 6.15 -14.38 -15.30
C LYS A 62 7.56 -13.79 -15.44
N VAL A 63 7.93 -12.82 -14.59
CA VAL A 63 9.29 -12.23 -14.58
C VAL A 63 10.34 -13.30 -14.29
N ARG A 64 10.06 -14.24 -13.39
CA ARG A 64 11.00 -15.32 -13.02
C ARG A 64 11.27 -16.31 -14.16
N VAL A 65 10.25 -16.63 -14.95
CA VAL A 65 10.38 -17.55 -16.11
C VAL A 65 11.14 -16.91 -17.27
N SER A 66 11.11 -15.57 -17.35
CA SER A 66 11.73 -14.82 -18.44
C SER A 66 13.26 -14.98 -18.47
N LYS A 67 13.82 -15.11 -19.68
CA LYS A 67 15.26 -15.33 -19.87
C LYS A 67 16.01 -14.00 -19.99
N ARG A 68 15.42 -12.99 -20.63
CA ARG A 68 16.05 -11.68 -20.84
C ARG A 68 15.33 -10.56 -20.08
N PRO A 69 16.08 -9.54 -19.60
CA PRO A 69 15.54 -8.37 -18.92
C PRO A 69 14.36 -7.67 -19.61
N LEU A 70 14.35 -7.70 -20.94
CA LEU A 70 13.38 -6.99 -21.78
C LEU A 70 12.34 -7.91 -22.42
N ASP A 71 12.39 -9.25 -22.22
CA ASP A 71 11.49 -10.20 -22.91
C ASP A 71 10.00 -9.84 -22.68
N LEU A 72 9.63 -9.52 -21.44
CA LEU A 72 8.24 -9.16 -21.08
C LEU A 72 7.80 -7.81 -21.64
N TYR A 73 8.74 -6.87 -21.78
CA TYR A 73 8.46 -5.55 -22.34
C TYR A 73 8.36 -5.61 -23.87
N GLU A 74 9.20 -6.41 -24.52
CA GLU A 74 9.20 -6.61 -25.99
C GLU A 74 8.02 -7.46 -26.47
N ALA A 75 7.51 -8.36 -25.61
CA ALA A 75 6.32 -9.17 -25.91
C ALA A 75 5.01 -8.37 -25.82
N ASP A 76 5.05 -7.11 -25.39
CA ASP A 76 3.89 -6.23 -25.14
C ASP A 76 2.76 -6.94 -24.36
N GLU A 77 3.13 -7.85 -23.45
CA GLU A 77 2.14 -8.49 -22.60
C GLU A 77 1.63 -7.46 -21.59
N GLU A 78 0.46 -6.88 -21.87
CA GLU A 78 -0.36 -6.14 -20.92
C GLU A 78 -0.79 -7.10 -19.78
N GLY A 79 0.13 -7.33 -18.85
CA GLY A 79 -0.17 -8.02 -17.60
C GLY A 79 -1.16 -7.20 -16.77
N PRO A 80 -1.89 -7.84 -15.83
CA PRO A 80 -2.80 -7.13 -14.95
C PRO A 80 -2.09 -5.97 -14.24
N GLU A 81 -2.73 -4.80 -14.22
CA GLU A 81 -2.20 -3.57 -13.60
C GLU A 81 -1.86 -3.83 -12.13
N SER A 82 -0.57 -3.87 -11.84
CA SER A 82 0.00 -4.22 -10.55
C SER A 82 1.14 -3.24 -10.23
N PRO A 83 1.40 -2.92 -8.95
CA PRO A 83 2.54 -2.11 -8.56
C PRO A 83 3.87 -2.67 -9.09
N ALA A 84 4.05 -4.00 -9.04
CA ALA A 84 5.24 -4.66 -9.56
C ALA A 84 5.36 -4.55 -11.09
N SER A 85 4.26 -4.70 -11.83
CA SER A 85 4.25 -4.58 -13.30
C SER A 85 4.52 -3.15 -13.77
N THR A 86 3.96 -2.17 -13.06
CA THR A 86 4.22 -0.74 -13.31
C THR A 86 5.68 -0.39 -13.09
N LEU A 87 6.27 -0.87 -11.99
CA LEU A 87 7.69 -0.67 -11.68
C LEU A 87 8.61 -1.27 -12.75
N TYR A 88 8.36 -2.52 -13.15
CA TYR A 88 9.12 -3.19 -14.20
C TYR A 88 9.03 -2.43 -15.52
N ARG A 89 7.81 -2.07 -15.97
CA ARG A 89 7.57 -1.41 -17.25
C ARG A 89 8.28 -0.07 -17.35
N LYS A 90 8.31 0.71 -16.25
CA LYS A 90 9.02 1.98 -16.20
C LYS A 90 10.54 1.83 -16.36
N GLY A 91 11.15 0.89 -15.62
CA GLY A 91 12.58 0.66 -15.76
C GLY A 91 12.97 0.01 -17.09
N ALA A 92 12.13 -0.91 -17.61
CA ALA A 92 12.32 -1.50 -18.92
C ALA A 92 12.21 -0.45 -20.04
N ARG A 93 11.23 0.45 -19.97
CA ARG A 93 11.10 1.58 -20.90
C ARG A 93 12.35 2.45 -20.91
N GLU A 94 12.85 2.86 -19.75
CA GLU A 94 14.08 3.66 -19.66
C GLU A 94 15.30 2.91 -20.21
N ALA A 95 15.42 1.61 -19.89
CA ALA A 95 16.47 0.77 -20.42
C ALA A 95 16.41 0.67 -21.96
N THR A 96 15.22 0.49 -22.54
CA THR A 96 15.07 0.48 -24.00
C THR A 96 15.43 1.83 -24.62
N TYR A 97 15.02 2.94 -24.01
CA TYR A 97 15.34 4.29 -24.50
C TYR A 97 16.85 4.53 -24.59
N HIS A 98 17.60 4.16 -23.54
CA HIS A 98 19.05 4.31 -23.53
C HIS A 98 19.78 3.32 -24.44
N LEU A 99 19.27 2.09 -24.56
CA LEU A 99 19.82 1.09 -25.50
C LEU A 99 19.58 1.46 -26.97
N LEU A 100 18.50 2.19 -27.25
CA LEU A 100 18.13 2.69 -28.58
C LEU A 100 18.70 4.09 -28.88
N LYS A 101 19.46 4.70 -27.96
CA LYS A 101 19.95 6.10 -28.06
C LYS A 101 18.84 7.11 -28.43
N GLY A 102 17.61 6.88 -27.97
CA GLY A 102 16.45 7.73 -28.30
C GLY A 102 15.87 7.57 -29.72
N GLY A 103 16.27 6.54 -30.47
CA GLY A 103 15.64 6.17 -31.74
C GLY A 103 14.33 5.40 -31.58
N PRO A 104 13.47 5.36 -32.62
CA PRO A 104 12.21 4.61 -32.59
C PRO A 104 12.47 3.10 -32.35
N ALA A 105 11.54 2.44 -31.66
CA ALA A 105 11.61 1.00 -31.43
C ALA A 105 11.73 0.24 -32.77
N PRO A 106 12.61 -0.76 -32.88
CA PRO A 106 12.84 -1.48 -34.12
C PRO A 106 11.57 -2.20 -34.58
N ALA A 107 11.33 -2.23 -35.90
CA ALA A 107 10.15 -2.85 -36.52
C ALA A 107 9.98 -4.36 -36.20
N ASP A 108 11.03 -5.03 -35.72
CA ASP A 108 11.02 -6.43 -35.29
C ASP A 108 10.57 -6.61 -33.81
N GLY A 109 10.24 -5.54 -33.09
CA GLY A 109 9.85 -5.55 -31.66
C GLY A 109 10.98 -5.88 -30.67
N LYS A 110 12.09 -6.44 -31.16
CA LYS A 110 13.25 -6.84 -30.36
C LYS A 110 14.32 -5.77 -30.36
N VAL A 111 14.71 -5.29 -29.19
CA VAL A 111 15.86 -4.39 -29.05
C VAL A 111 17.13 -5.20 -29.37
N LYS A 112 17.58 -5.11 -30.63
CA LYS A 112 18.92 -5.54 -31.08
C LYS A 112 19.98 -4.58 -30.51
N GLY A 113 20.00 -4.40 -29.20
CA GLY A 113 20.93 -3.51 -28.51
C GLY A 113 22.28 -4.21 -28.33
N SER A 114 23.22 -3.89 -29.22
CA SER A 114 24.68 -4.09 -29.07
C SER A 114 25.35 -2.89 -28.37
N ALA A 115 24.57 -1.98 -27.79
CA ALA A 115 25.09 -0.78 -27.14
C ALA A 115 25.36 -1.07 -25.66
N CYS A 116 26.63 -1.00 -25.28
CA CYS A 116 27.07 -0.98 -23.89
C CYS A 116 26.38 0.18 -23.15
N LEU A 117 25.70 -0.12 -22.04
CA LEU A 117 25.22 0.93 -21.16
C LEU A 117 26.38 1.41 -20.32
N SER A 118 26.73 2.69 -20.46
CA SER A 118 27.70 3.32 -19.56
C SER A 118 27.20 3.22 -18.11
N GLN A 119 28.11 3.19 -17.14
CA GLN A 119 27.79 3.24 -15.71
C GLN A 119 26.84 4.42 -15.39
N GLY A 120 26.94 5.53 -16.13
CA GLY A 120 26.01 6.66 -16.03
C GLY A 120 24.58 6.32 -16.51
N GLN A 121 24.43 5.57 -17.59
CA GLN A 121 23.12 5.13 -18.10
C GLN A 121 22.48 4.06 -17.20
N MET A 122 23.29 3.20 -16.58
CA MET A 122 22.80 2.26 -15.57
C MET A 122 22.22 2.98 -14.35
N ARG A 123 22.85 4.07 -13.90
CA ARG A 123 22.29 4.92 -12.83
C ARG A 123 20.94 5.52 -13.19
N LEU A 124 20.76 5.98 -14.44
CA LEU A 124 19.46 6.51 -14.90
C LEU A 124 18.36 5.44 -14.90
N ILE A 125 18.67 4.21 -15.26
CA ILE A 125 17.71 3.08 -15.16
C ILE A 125 17.37 2.80 -13.69
N GLN A 126 18.36 2.81 -12.79
CA GLN A 126 18.12 2.67 -11.36
C GLN A 126 17.26 3.80 -10.79
N GLU A 127 17.46 5.03 -11.25
CA GLU A 127 16.60 6.18 -10.91
C GLU A 127 15.18 6.00 -11.45
N ALA A 128 15.00 5.49 -12.67
CA ALA A 128 13.67 5.20 -13.22
C ALA A 128 12.93 4.15 -12.39
N PHE A 129 13.63 3.13 -11.90
CA PHE A 129 13.08 2.17 -10.95
C PHE A 129 12.71 2.81 -9.61
N LEU A 130 13.56 3.67 -9.04
CA LEU A 130 13.24 4.41 -7.82
C LEU A 130 11.98 5.29 -7.98
N ARG A 131 11.87 6.02 -9.09
CA ARG A 131 10.67 6.80 -9.43
C ARG A 131 9.42 5.93 -9.59
N GLY A 132 9.57 4.70 -10.06
CA GLY A 132 8.49 3.73 -10.14
C GLY A 132 7.99 3.29 -8.77
N GLU A 133 8.92 3.04 -7.83
CA GLU A 133 8.62 2.72 -6.44
C GLU A 133 7.93 3.88 -5.72
N ASP A 134 8.44 5.10 -5.90
CA ASP A 134 7.87 6.31 -5.30
C ASP A 134 6.43 6.55 -5.77
N GLU A 135 6.14 6.36 -7.06
CA GLU A 135 4.76 6.49 -7.55
C GLU A 135 3.83 5.42 -6.96
N ALA A 136 4.31 4.18 -6.82
CA ALA A 136 3.56 3.12 -6.14
C ALA A 136 3.30 3.49 -4.67
N ALA A 137 4.27 4.09 -3.97
CA ALA A 137 4.13 4.58 -2.60
C ALA A 137 3.08 5.67 -2.47
N LEU A 138 3.07 6.63 -3.40
CA LEU A 138 2.06 7.69 -3.45
C LEU A 138 0.65 7.11 -3.69
N LYS A 139 0.52 6.15 -4.61
CA LYS A 139 -0.75 5.44 -4.87
C LYS A 139 -1.25 4.65 -3.66
N LEU A 140 -0.35 3.99 -2.93
CA LEU A 140 -0.67 3.29 -1.69
C LEU A 140 -1.17 4.28 -0.61
N ARG A 141 -0.52 5.43 -0.49
CA ARG A 141 -0.84 6.47 0.51
C ARG A 141 -2.07 7.34 0.15
N SER A 142 -2.61 7.23 -1.07
CA SER A 142 -3.78 8.02 -1.47
C SER A 142 -4.97 7.79 -0.52
N GLY A 143 -5.77 8.83 -0.27
CA GLY A 143 -6.94 8.76 0.62
C GLY A 143 -6.63 8.81 2.13
N PHE A 144 -5.36 8.69 2.55
CA PHE A 144 -4.99 8.76 3.98
C PHE A 144 -5.28 10.13 4.58
N SER A 145 -5.23 11.20 3.77
CA SER A 145 -5.56 12.55 4.23
C SER A 145 -7.01 12.65 4.73
N ILE A 146 -7.95 11.93 4.08
CA ILE A 146 -9.37 11.90 4.49
C ILE A 146 -9.54 11.12 5.79
N LEU A 147 -8.86 9.97 5.95
CA LEU A 147 -8.87 9.21 7.20
C LEU A 147 -8.28 10.02 8.35
N ASN A 148 -7.17 10.72 8.11
CA ASN A 148 -6.53 11.57 9.11
C ASN A 148 -7.43 12.74 9.51
N ALA A 149 -8.12 13.33 8.53
CA ALA A 149 -9.12 14.36 8.79
C ALA A 149 -10.31 13.82 9.60
N ALA A 150 -10.77 12.59 9.36
CA ALA A 150 -11.82 11.97 10.16
C ALA A 150 -11.34 11.62 11.59
N TYR A 151 -10.11 11.10 11.72
CA TYR A 151 -9.48 10.79 13.00
C TYR A 151 -9.38 12.03 13.91
N ILE A 152 -8.83 13.12 13.38
CA ILE A 152 -8.61 14.35 14.17
C ILE A 152 -9.89 15.18 14.23
N GLY A 153 -10.64 15.26 13.13
CA GLY A 153 -11.78 16.14 12.97
C GLY A 153 -13.02 15.69 13.75
N ALA A 154 -13.31 14.38 13.81
CA ALA A 154 -14.52 13.90 14.51
C ALA A 154 -14.51 14.23 16.01
N PRO A 155 -13.44 13.97 16.79
CA PRO A 155 -13.36 14.37 18.20
C PRO A 155 -13.46 15.89 18.39
N PHE A 156 -12.79 16.68 17.54
CA PHE A 156 -12.84 18.14 17.60
C PHE A 156 -14.25 18.68 17.32
N LEU A 157 -14.94 18.15 16.32
CA LEU A 157 -16.35 18.46 16.03
C LEU A 157 -17.25 18.09 17.22
N GLY A 158 -17.03 16.94 17.84
CA GLY A 158 -17.75 16.51 19.04
C GLY A 158 -17.57 17.46 20.22
N LEU A 159 -16.32 17.89 20.47
CA LEU A 159 -16.01 18.90 21.50
C LEU A 159 -16.72 20.22 21.22
N LEU A 160 -16.69 20.69 19.97
CA LEU A 160 -17.40 21.92 19.57
C LEU A 160 -18.92 21.81 19.80
N GLY A 161 -19.52 20.68 19.44
CA GLY A 161 -20.95 20.43 19.66
C GLY A 161 -21.31 20.39 21.14
N ALA A 162 -20.49 19.71 21.96
CA ALA A 162 -20.68 19.65 23.41
C ALA A 162 -20.56 21.05 24.06
N LEU A 163 -19.57 21.85 23.66
CA LEU A 163 -19.41 23.23 24.12
C LEU A 163 -20.62 24.09 23.76
N TRP A 164 -21.16 23.93 22.55
CA TRP A 164 -22.35 24.66 22.13
C TRP A 164 -23.58 24.31 22.96
N VAL A 165 -23.80 23.00 23.22
CA VAL A 165 -24.91 22.53 24.07
C VAL A 165 -24.81 23.11 25.47
N LEU A 166 -23.62 23.06 26.09
CA LEU A 166 -23.40 23.63 27.41
C LEU A 166 -23.63 25.15 27.40
N MET A 167 -23.08 25.87 26.41
CA MET A 167 -23.24 27.32 26.31
C MET A 167 -24.71 27.74 26.19
N SER A 168 -25.49 27.04 25.35
CA SER A 168 -26.93 27.30 25.20
C SER A 168 -27.67 27.06 26.51
N ALA A 169 -27.33 25.98 27.22
CA ALA A 169 -27.95 25.65 28.49
C ALA A 169 -27.66 26.68 29.58
N PHE A 170 -26.39 27.10 29.73
CA PHE A 170 -26.02 28.14 30.69
C PHE A 170 -26.64 29.50 30.34
N SER A 171 -26.79 29.83 29.05
CA SER A 171 -27.45 31.07 28.62
C SER A 171 -28.96 31.07 28.84
N SER A 172 -29.60 29.89 28.92
CA SER A 172 -31.04 29.76 29.15
C SER A 172 -31.43 29.86 30.62
N VAL A 173 -30.46 29.71 31.52
CA VAL A 173 -30.63 29.73 32.97
C VAL A 173 -30.52 31.18 33.46
N GLY A 174 -31.60 31.72 34.04
CA GLY A 174 -31.65 33.07 34.63
C GLY A 174 -31.00 33.16 36.02
N GLU A 175 -30.89 34.39 36.57
CA GLU A 175 -30.36 34.62 37.92
C GLU A 175 -31.23 33.91 38.97
N GLY A 176 -30.66 32.89 39.64
CA GLY A 176 -31.32 32.08 40.68
C GLY A 176 -31.65 30.63 40.30
N ALA A 177 -31.14 30.11 39.18
CA ALA A 177 -31.46 28.74 38.75
C ALA A 177 -30.79 27.64 39.57
N ASP A 178 -31.50 26.52 39.64
CA ASP A 178 -31.11 25.32 40.36
C ASP A 178 -30.23 24.40 39.50
N LEU A 179 -29.18 23.81 40.08
CA LEU A 179 -28.21 22.93 39.38
C LEU A 179 -28.89 21.76 38.65
N ILE A 180 -30.04 21.32 39.16
CA ILE A 180 -30.82 20.22 38.59
C ILE A 180 -31.29 20.54 37.16
N GLN A 181 -31.54 21.82 36.83
CA GLN A 181 -32.01 22.24 35.50
C GLN A 181 -30.95 22.08 34.39
N LEU A 182 -29.66 22.01 34.76
CA LEU A 182 -28.55 21.81 33.82
C LEU A 182 -28.28 20.32 33.50
N SER A 183 -28.80 19.40 34.32
CA SER A 183 -28.54 17.96 34.18
C SER A 183 -28.79 17.40 32.77
N PRO A 184 -29.90 17.76 32.07
CA PRO A 184 -30.15 17.28 30.72
C PRO A 184 -29.12 17.77 29.70
N ALA A 185 -28.65 19.01 29.82
CA ALA A 185 -27.66 19.59 28.91
C ALA A 185 -26.29 18.91 29.04
N VAL A 186 -25.87 18.62 30.29
CA VAL A 186 -24.63 17.88 30.54
C VAL A 186 -24.72 16.47 29.96
N SER A 187 -25.84 15.79 30.13
CA SER A 187 -26.07 14.47 29.54
C SER A 187 -26.05 14.51 28.00
N GLY A 188 -26.71 15.50 27.39
CA GLY A 188 -26.71 15.70 25.94
C GLY A 188 -25.30 15.92 25.38
N ALA A 189 -24.52 16.79 26.01
CA ALA A 189 -23.14 17.04 25.60
C ALA A 189 -22.23 15.80 25.72
N LEU A 190 -22.37 15.02 26.79
CA LEU A 190 -21.67 13.74 26.92
C LEU A 190 -22.08 12.76 25.80
N GLY A 191 -23.35 12.72 25.43
CA GLY A 191 -23.85 11.92 24.30
C GLY A 191 -23.20 12.30 22.96
N ILE A 192 -22.98 13.60 22.71
CA ILE A 192 -22.28 14.10 21.51
C ILE A 192 -20.83 13.60 21.49
N LEU A 193 -20.13 13.69 22.63
CA LEU A 193 -18.74 13.24 22.73
C LEU A 193 -18.61 11.73 22.49
N VAL A 194 -19.49 10.93 23.08
CA VAL A 194 -19.53 9.48 22.85
C VAL A 194 -19.76 9.18 21.37
N THR A 195 -20.70 9.88 20.75
CA THR A 195 -21.00 9.71 19.31
C THR A 195 -19.80 10.06 18.45
N ALA A 196 -19.10 11.16 18.76
CA ALA A 196 -17.90 11.59 18.05
C ALA A 196 -16.76 10.57 18.13
N VAL A 197 -16.53 9.99 19.32
CA VAL A 197 -15.53 8.93 19.52
C VAL A 197 -15.92 7.67 18.75
N LEU A 198 -17.20 7.30 18.77
CA LEU A 198 -17.70 6.13 18.04
C LEU A 198 -17.47 6.29 16.53
N VAL A 199 -17.68 7.49 15.99
CA VAL A 199 -17.40 7.82 14.58
C VAL A 199 -15.89 7.82 14.28
N ALA A 200 -15.05 8.31 15.19
CA ALA A 200 -13.60 8.40 14.99
C ALA A 200 -12.90 7.03 15.05
N THR A 201 -13.42 6.11 15.86
CA THR A 201 -12.75 4.84 16.19
C THR A 201 -12.43 3.98 14.96
N PRO A 202 -13.37 3.72 14.02
CA PRO A 202 -13.07 2.97 12.80
C PRO A 202 -11.98 3.62 11.93
N ALA A 203 -11.97 4.96 11.85
CA ALA A 203 -10.98 5.70 11.06
C ALA A 203 -9.56 5.50 11.61
N VAL A 204 -9.40 5.49 12.94
CA VAL A 204 -8.11 5.23 13.61
C VAL A 204 -7.61 3.84 13.30
N PHE A 205 -8.44 2.82 13.53
CA PHE A 205 -8.06 1.43 13.27
C PHE A 205 -7.71 1.21 11.80
N ALA A 206 -8.52 1.74 10.89
CA ALA A 206 -8.24 1.70 9.47
C ALA A 206 -6.89 2.34 9.14
N GLN A 207 -6.62 3.56 9.62
CA GLN A 207 -5.35 4.23 9.35
C GLN A 207 -4.15 3.40 9.84
N ILE A 208 -4.21 2.83 11.05
CA ILE A 208 -3.14 1.99 11.58
C ILE A 208 -2.91 0.75 10.69
N ILE A 209 -3.98 0.04 10.33
CA ILE A 209 -3.90 -1.18 9.52
C ILE A 209 -3.40 -0.85 8.10
N LEU A 210 -3.95 0.17 7.46
CA LEU A 210 -3.54 0.58 6.12
C LEU A 210 -2.08 1.06 6.10
N HIS A 211 -1.62 1.78 7.13
CA HIS A 211 -0.20 2.14 7.27
C HIS A 211 0.68 0.89 7.38
N ALA A 212 0.32 -0.07 8.26
CA ALA A 212 1.09 -1.28 8.46
C ALA A 212 1.19 -2.12 7.17
N VAL A 213 0.05 -2.35 6.51
CA VAL A 213 0.00 -3.09 5.23
C VAL A 213 0.75 -2.34 4.13
N GLY A 214 0.62 -1.01 4.05
CA GLY A 214 1.30 -0.20 3.05
C GLY A 214 2.82 -0.27 3.16
N ARG A 215 3.38 -0.19 4.38
CA ARG A 215 4.83 -0.32 4.60
C ARG A 215 5.36 -1.68 4.18
N GLU A 216 4.66 -2.75 4.52
CA GLU A 216 5.09 -4.10 4.14
C GLU A 216 5.10 -4.26 2.61
N ARG A 217 4.07 -3.76 1.94
CA ARG A 217 4.00 -3.78 0.46
C ARG A 217 5.12 -2.97 -0.17
N LEU A 218 5.48 -1.83 0.40
CA LEU A 218 6.60 -1.04 -0.08
C LEU A 218 7.94 -1.73 0.12
N LYS A 219 8.13 -2.41 1.25
CA LYS A 219 9.33 -3.21 1.48
C LYS A 219 9.48 -4.32 0.43
N VAL A 220 8.43 -5.10 0.20
CA VAL A 220 8.43 -6.16 -0.83
C VAL A 220 8.71 -5.58 -2.21
N LEU A 221 8.11 -4.42 -2.54
CA LEU A 221 8.36 -3.74 -3.82
C LEU A 221 9.80 -3.24 -3.95
N GLY A 222 10.39 -2.72 -2.86
CA GLY A 222 11.79 -2.30 -2.80
C GLY A 222 12.76 -3.48 -2.97
N ASP A 223 12.47 -4.63 -2.35
CA ASP A 223 13.24 -5.86 -2.54
C ASP A 223 13.16 -6.34 -4.00
N PHE A 224 11.96 -6.30 -4.60
CA PHE A 224 11.75 -6.60 -6.02
C PHE A 224 12.52 -5.64 -6.93
N ARG A 225 12.54 -4.34 -6.60
CA ARG A 225 13.32 -3.33 -7.32
C ARG A 225 14.81 -3.66 -7.31
N VAL A 226 15.37 -4.03 -6.15
CA VAL A 226 16.79 -4.41 -6.03
C VAL A 226 17.09 -5.69 -6.83
N GLY A 227 16.16 -6.64 -6.83
CA GLY A 227 16.26 -7.83 -7.68
C GLY A 227 16.30 -7.49 -9.18
N LEU A 228 15.39 -6.62 -9.62
CA LEU A 228 15.32 -6.14 -11.00
C LEU A 228 16.56 -5.36 -11.41
N SER A 229 17.04 -4.42 -10.58
CA SER A 229 18.21 -3.62 -10.93
C SER A 229 19.45 -4.49 -11.13
N ARG A 230 19.67 -5.48 -10.25
CA ARG A 230 20.74 -6.46 -10.39
C ARG A 230 20.57 -7.32 -11.64
N TRP A 231 19.34 -7.75 -11.94
CA TRP A 231 19.09 -8.56 -13.12
C TRP A 231 19.35 -7.79 -14.42
N PHE A 232 18.97 -6.52 -14.49
CA PHE A 232 19.29 -5.63 -15.61
C PHE A 232 20.79 -5.38 -15.71
N GLU A 233 21.47 -5.12 -14.58
CA GLU A 233 22.93 -4.94 -14.55
C GLU A 233 23.66 -6.18 -15.08
N TYR A 234 23.33 -7.38 -14.59
CA TYR A 234 23.93 -8.63 -15.06
C TYR A 234 23.55 -8.98 -16.50
N GLY A 235 22.28 -8.81 -16.87
CA GLY A 235 21.81 -9.16 -18.21
C GLY A 235 22.43 -8.27 -19.29
N LEU A 236 22.72 -7.01 -18.96
CA LEU A 236 23.32 -6.04 -19.89
C LEU A 236 24.85 -6.14 -19.88
N ALA A 237 25.49 -6.39 -18.73
CA ALA A 237 26.92 -6.64 -18.63
C ALA A 237 27.37 -7.98 -19.23
N ALA A 238 26.57 -9.05 -19.12
CA ALA A 238 26.91 -10.33 -19.73
C ALA A 238 26.90 -10.24 -21.28
N LYS A 239 26.06 -9.37 -21.83
CA LYS A 239 25.94 -9.18 -23.28
C LYS A 239 27.10 -8.37 -23.87
N THR A 240 27.75 -7.51 -23.08
CA THR A 240 28.96 -6.78 -23.51
C THR A 240 30.15 -7.72 -23.63
N VAL A 241 30.39 -8.57 -22.62
CA VAL A 241 31.52 -9.52 -22.64
C VAL A 241 31.42 -10.51 -23.81
N ALA A 242 30.21 -10.99 -24.11
CA ALA A 242 29.98 -11.86 -25.25
C ALA A 242 30.21 -11.16 -26.60
N HIS A 243 29.79 -9.90 -26.72
CA HIS A 243 29.99 -9.09 -27.93
C HIS A 243 31.47 -8.76 -28.17
N ASP A 244 32.21 -8.40 -27.13
CA ASP A 244 33.64 -8.09 -27.24
C ASP A 244 34.46 -9.32 -27.62
N ALA A 245 34.10 -10.50 -27.09
CA ALA A 245 34.71 -11.79 -27.44
C ALA A 245 34.41 -12.26 -28.87
N GLU A 246 33.28 -11.86 -29.45
CA GLU A 246 32.88 -12.23 -30.82
C GLU A 246 33.52 -11.30 -31.87
N TYR A 247 33.85 -10.05 -31.52
CA TYR A 247 34.52 -9.09 -32.41
C TYR A 247 36.05 -9.10 -32.34
N GLN A 248 36.65 -9.52 -31.23
CA GLN A 248 38.10 -9.64 -31.10
C GLN A 248 38.58 -11.06 -31.44
N GLY A 249 38.96 -11.29 -32.70
CA GLY A 249 39.65 -12.51 -33.13
C GLY A 249 41.09 -12.62 -32.61
N PHE A 250 41.32 -12.56 -31.30
CA PHE A 250 42.65 -12.64 -30.67
C PHE A 250 42.89 -14.00 -29.99
N PRO A 251 44.01 -14.70 -30.29
CA PRO A 251 44.45 -15.83 -29.49
C PRO A 251 45.30 -15.38 -28.29
N THR A 252 45.27 -16.19 -27.22
CA THR A 252 46.32 -16.39 -26.18
C THR A 252 46.37 -15.43 -24.98
N THR A 253 46.43 -15.85 -23.69
CA THR A 253 46.26 -17.14 -22.98
C THR A 253 46.48 -16.94 -21.46
N ALA A 254 45.82 -17.74 -20.61
CA ALA A 254 46.45 -18.59 -19.57
C ALA A 254 45.48 -19.74 -19.19
N PRO A 255 45.97 -20.94 -18.83
CA PRO A 255 45.19 -22.18 -18.90
C PRO A 255 44.26 -22.34 -17.70
N GLY A 256 42.94 -22.34 -17.93
CA GLY A 256 41.98 -22.83 -16.94
C GLY A 256 40.54 -22.34 -17.08
N GLU A 257 40.30 -21.12 -17.54
CA GLU A 257 38.96 -20.53 -17.54
C GLU A 257 38.33 -20.55 -18.93
N SER A 258 37.67 -21.67 -19.25
CA SER A 258 36.89 -21.85 -20.47
C SER A 258 35.72 -20.85 -20.52
N ALA A 259 35.26 -20.43 -21.70
CA ALA A 259 34.02 -19.65 -21.87
C ALA A 259 32.78 -20.32 -21.23
N ALA A 260 32.86 -21.63 -20.95
CA ALA A 260 31.91 -22.39 -20.13
C ALA A 260 31.85 -21.92 -18.67
N ASP A 261 32.93 -21.33 -18.14
CA ASP A 261 33.04 -20.84 -16.76
C ASP A 261 32.43 -19.44 -16.60
N VAL A 262 32.55 -18.54 -17.58
CA VAL A 262 31.86 -17.23 -17.55
C VAL A 262 30.34 -17.38 -17.66
N THR A 263 29.89 -18.26 -18.57
CA THR A 263 28.47 -18.67 -18.63
C THR A 263 28.07 -19.46 -17.39
N GLY A 264 28.98 -20.25 -16.82
CA GLY A 264 28.83 -20.99 -15.56
C GLY A 264 28.65 -20.09 -14.33
N VAL A 265 29.39 -18.97 -14.24
CA VAL A 265 29.30 -17.95 -13.19
C VAL A 265 27.99 -17.18 -13.31
N ALA A 266 27.59 -16.79 -14.51
CA ALA A 266 26.26 -16.20 -14.75
C ALA A 266 25.14 -17.20 -14.37
N ARG A 267 25.30 -18.48 -14.69
CA ARG A 267 24.34 -19.56 -14.35
C ARG A 267 24.33 -19.88 -12.85
N ARG A 268 25.48 -19.83 -12.16
CA ARG A 268 25.62 -19.95 -10.70
C ARG A 268 25.00 -18.76 -9.96
N LYS A 269 25.24 -17.53 -10.41
CA LYS A 269 24.61 -16.32 -9.85
C LYS A 269 23.11 -16.25 -10.15
N ARG A 270 22.64 -16.74 -11.31
CA ARG A 270 21.21 -16.92 -11.58
C ARG A 270 20.56 -17.90 -10.60
N ARG A 271 21.26 -18.98 -10.25
CA ARG A 271 20.86 -19.88 -9.16
C ARG A 271 20.82 -19.17 -7.79
N GLN A 272 21.66 -18.17 -7.55
CA GLN A 272 21.63 -17.35 -6.33
C GLN A 272 20.50 -16.29 -6.31
N LEU A 273 19.98 -15.89 -7.47
CA LEU A 273 18.80 -15.03 -7.56
C LEU A 273 17.49 -15.79 -7.29
N GLY A 274 17.45 -17.10 -7.60
CA GLY A 274 16.31 -17.99 -7.31
C GLY A 274 15.78 -17.84 -5.88
N PRO A 275 16.62 -18.00 -4.84
CA PRO A 275 16.24 -17.83 -3.43
C PRO A 275 15.64 -16.48 -3.07
N ILE A 276 15.97 -15.40 -3.79
CA ILE A 276 15.43 -14.06 -3.53
C ILE A 276 14.00 -13.96 -4.07
N PHE A 277 13.76 -14.49 -5.28
CA PHE A 277 12.42 -14.59 -5.84
C PHE A 277 11.56 -15.64 -5.12
N ASP A 278 12.15 -16.75 -4.68
CA ASP A 278 11.50 -17.75 -3.82
C ASP A 278 11.08 -17.15 -2.48
N ARG A 279 11.95 -16.36 -1.82
CA ARG A 279 11.59 -15.68 -0.56
C ARG A 279 10.50 -14.62 -0.73
N MET A 280 10.39 -14.02 -1.93
CA MET A 280 9.24 -13.16 -2.26
C MET A 280 7.98 -14.00 -2.45
N GLU A 281 8.04 -15.10 -3.19
CA GLU A 281 6.91 -16.01 -3.39
C GLU A 281 6.42 -16.62 -2.06
N ASP A 282 7.34 -17.04 -1.19
CA ASP A 282 7.06 -17.54 0.17
C ASP A 282 6.48 -16.45 1.09
N SER A 283 6.96 -15.20 0.99
CA SER A 283 6.34 -14.10 1.75
C SER A 283 4.93 -13.82 1.24
N HIS A 284 4.67 -13.93 -0.07
CA HIS A 284 3.34 -13.89 -0.64
C HIS A 284 2.47 -15.10 -0.24
N HIS A 285 3.04 -16.31 -0.12
CA HIS A 285 2.34 -17.55 0.24
C HIS A 285 2.00 -17.64 1.73
N SER A 286 2.87 -17.14 2.61
CA SER A 286 2.64 -17.00 4.06
C SER A 286 1.45 -16.09 4.42
N TYR A 287 0.90 -15.34 3.45
CA TYR A 287 -0.34 -14.56 3.60
C TYR A 287 -1.59 -15.27 3.05
N SER A 288 -1.47 -16.49 2.51
CA SER A 288 -2.58 -17.28 1.92
C SER A 288 -3.26 -18.16 2.98
N GLU A 289 -2.51 -18.59 3.98
CA GLU A 289 -3.11 -19.20 5.17
C GLU A 289 -3.44 -18.08 6.15
N PRO A 290 -4.69 -17.94 6.61
CA PRO A 290 -4.90 -17.28 7.89
C PRO A 290 -4.08 -18.10 8.88
N GLU A 291 -2.97 -17.53 9.35
CA GLU A 291 -2.16 -18.07 10.42
C GLU A 291 -3.05 -18.05 11.68
N ILE A 292 -3.91 -19.07 11.80
CA ILE A 292 -4.67 -19.34 13.00
C ILE A 292 -3.59 -19.74 13.99
N ASN A 293 -3.23 -18.78 14.84
CA ASN A 293 -2.31 -18.95 15.94
C ASN A 293 -2.52 -20.34 16.56
N PRO A 294 -1.49 -21.20 16.68
CA PRO A 294 -1.64 -22.56 17.21
C PRO A 294 -2.29 -22.56 18.61
N ILE A 295 -2.17 -21.46 19.35
CA ILE A 295 -2.83 -21.24 20.63
C ILE A 295 -4.35 -21.19 20.46
N ALA A 296 -4.88 -20.49 19.46
CA ALA A 296 -6.32 -20.42 19.18
C ALA A 296 -6.91 -21.78 18.75
N ARG A 297 -6.12 -22.60 18.04
CA ARG A 297 -6.50 -23.99 17.72
C ARG A 297 -6.58 -24.87 18.98
N GLN A 298 -5.66 -24.69 19.92
CA GLN A 298 -5.67 -25.44 21.18
C GLN A 298 -6.83 -25.03 22.08
N THR A 299 -7.16 -23.73 22.16
CA THR A 299 -8.30 -23.25 22.95
C THR A 299 -9.64 -23.73 22.38
N ALA A 300 -9.79 -23.74 21.05
CA ALA A 300 -11.01 -24.22 20.39
C ALA A 300 -11.22 -25.75 20.52
N LEU A 301 -10.13 -26.53 20.57
CA LEU A 301 -10.22 -27.97 20.80
C LEU A 301 -10.50 -28.31 22.27
N GLN A 302 -9.97 -27.52 23.21
CA GLN A 302 -10.26 -27.70 24.64
C GLN A 302 -11.71 -27.35 25.01
N SER A 303 -12.33 -26.37 24.35
CA SER A 303 -13.75 -26.02 24.58
C SER A 303 -14.76 -26.99 23.96
N VAL A 304 -14.32 -27.95 23.14
CA VAL A 304 -15.17 -28.99 22.54
C VAL A 304 -15.07 -30.32 23.33
N GLN A 305 -14.10 -30.44 24.23
CA GLN A 305 -13.90 -31.62 25.09
C GLN A 305 -14.31 -31.41 26.55
N ALA A 306 -14.80 -30.21 26.92
CA ALA A 306 -15.38 -29.88 28.22
C ALA A 306 -16.87 -29.58 28.07
#